data_AF-A0A497HLA1-F1
#
_entry.id   AF-A0A497HLA1-F1
#
_cell.length_a   1.000
_cell.length_b   1.000
_cell.length_c   1.000
_cell.angle_alpha   90.00
_cell.angle_beta   90.00
_cell.angle_gamma   90.00
#
_symmetry.space_group_name_H-M   'P 1'
#
loop_
_entity.id
_entity.type
_entity.pdbx_description
1 polymer ?
#
loop_
_entity_poly.entity_id
_entity_poly.type
_entity_poly.pdbx_seq_one_letter_code
_entity_poly.pdbx_strand_id
1 'polypeptide(L)'
;MCELRIGDKIRGKKIREIIHLSNGWLLVKTDDSKSPQDFRVRTVWQLRPRKRFFTPKHAHFAIDFYGKLCADKEKASKVFDAIIEVWHNSPVDEIIKKYKKEVEGLPGYDLEYILYALKWILEQEDINFKGRPESKQKQLDEILRKVGVITPRGRRGSELAISLFCDIVCGAHPVEAFIRANLDVVPKKRL
;
A
#
# COMPACT_ATOMS: atom_id res chain seq x y z
N MET A 1 -14.40 7.60 -27.03
CA MET A 1 -13.93 7.01 -25.77
C MET A 1 -12.42 7.22 -25.67
N CYS A 2 -11.88 7.74 -24.56
CA CYS A 2 -10.43 7.73 -24.33
C CYS A 2 -10.17 6.72 -23.22
N GLU A 3 -9.95 5.47 -23.58
CA GLU A 3 -9.46 4.45 -22.65
C GLU A 3 -7.94 4.56 -22.53
N LEU A 4 -7.43 4.23 -21.35
CA LEU A 4 -6.00 3.96 -21.16
C LEU A 4 -5.72 2.52 -21.61
N ARG A 5 -4.65 2.32 -22.38
CA ARG A 5 -4.22 1.01 -22.86
C ARG A 5 -2.81 0.70 -22.37
N ILE A 6 -2.50 -0.59 -22.26
CA ILE A 6 -1.12 -1.04 -22.05
C ILE A 6 -0.28 -0.56 -23.22
N GLY A 7 0.90 -0.01 -22.93
CA GLY A 7 1.76 0.64 -23.92
C GLY A 7 1.58 2.15 -24.05
N ASP A 8 0.46 2.72 -23.59
CA ASP A 8 0.30 4.18 -23.51
C ASP A 8 1.30 4.81 -22.55
N LYS A 9 1.39 6.15 -22.55
CA LYS A 9 2.28 6.90 -21.66
C LYS A 9 1.52 7.76 -20.65
N ILE A 10 2.01 7.78 -19.40
CA ILE A 10 1.63 8.76 -18.37
C ILE A 10 2.88 9.51 -17.94
N ARG A 11 2.93 10.84 -18.21
CA ARG A 11 4.12 11.69 -18.02
C ARG A 11 5.38 11.07 -18.64
N GLY A 12 5.27 10.60 -19.88
CA GLY A 12 6.38 9.99 -20.63
C GLY A 12 6.76 8.57 -20.22
N LYS A 13 6.20 8.01 -19.14
CA LYS A 13 6.45 6.63 -18.69
C LYS A 13 5.45 5.66 -19.29
N LYS A 14 5.90 4.53 -19.83
CA LYS A 14 5.05 3.51 -20.47
C LYS A 14 4.23 2.77 -19.44
N ILE A 15 2.97 2.48 -19.76
CA ILE A 15 2.08 1.64 -18.96
C ILE A 15 2.40 0.17 -19.24
N ARG A 16 2.65 -0.59 -18.17
CA ARG A 16 2.90 -2.04 -18.20
C ARG A 16 1.64 -2.85 -17.92
N GLU A 17 0.85 -2.41 -16.95
CA GLU A 17 -0.30 -3.14 -16.43
C GLU A 17 -1.38 -2.16 -15.97
N ILE A 18 -2.65 -2.54 -16.11
CA ILE A 18 -3.81 -1.75 -15.69
C ILE A 18 -4.77 -2.68 -14.95
N ILE A 19 -5.21 -2.24 -13.77
CA ILE A 19 -6.32 -2.87 -13.03
C ILE A 19 -7.48 -1.87 -13.02
N HIS A 20 -8.65 -2.36 -13.44
CA HIS A 20 -9.90 -1.61 -13.38
C HIS A 20 -10.58 -1.91 -12.05
N LEU A 21 -10.78 -0.88 -11.25
CA LEU A 21 -11.45 -0.99 -9.95
C LEU A 21 -12.95 -0.79 -10.14
N SER A 22 -13.75 -1.43 -9.29
CA SER A 22 -15.21 -1.39 -9.32
C SER A 22 -15.78 0.02 -9.12
N ASN A 23 -15.05 0.90 -8.42
CA ASN A 23 -15.40 2.31 -8.24
C ASN A 23 -15.06 3.21 -9.45
N GLY A 24 -14.65 2.63 -10.57
CA GLY A 24 -14.32 3.33 -11.81
C GLY A 24 -12.91 3.94 -11.84
N TRP A 25 -12.12 3.78 -10.77
CA TRP A 25 -10.71 4.16 -10.78
C TRP A 25 -9.86 3.12 -11.53
N LEU A 26 -8.69 3.55 -11.98
CA LEU A 26 -7.70 2.68 -12.61
C LEU A 26 -6.41 2.69 -11.78
N LEU A 27 -5.92 1.52 -11.44
CA LEU A 27 -4.58 1.36 -10.92
C LEU A 27 -3.64 1.00 -12.09
N VAL A 28 -2.53 1.71 -12.21
CA VAL A 28 -1.63 1.60 -13.36
C VAL A 28 -0.20 1.38 -12.88
N LYS A 29 0.47 0.34 -13.39
CA LYS A 29 1.93 0.20 -13.31
C LYS A 29 2.56 0.93 -14.49
N THR A 30 3.44 1.88 -14.21
CA THR A 30 4.27 2.53 -15.23
C THR A 30 5.75 2.24 -15.03
N ASP A 31 6.55 2.25 -16.10
CA ASP A 31 8.02 2.20 -15.98
C ASP A 31 8.55 3.21 -14.96
N ASP A 32 9.60 2.83 -14.22
CA ASP A 32 10.42 3.76 -13.44
C ASP A 32 11.91 3.54 -13.73
N SER A 33 12.79 4.35 -13.14
CA SER A 33 14.20 4.46 -13.57
C SER A 33 15.23 3.78 -12.69
N LYS A 34 14.85 3.13 -11.57
CA LYS A 34 15.86 2.55 -10.66
C LYS A 34 16.42 1.21 -11.16
N SER A 35 15.62 0.41 -11.86
CA SER A 35 16.03 -0.87 -12.46
C SER A 35 15.08 -1.24 -13.61
N PRO A 36 15.43 -2.22 -14.47
CA PRO A 36 14.51 -2.69 -15.52
C PRO A 36 13.18 -3.22 -14.95
N GLN A 37 13.23 -3.81 -13.77
CA GLN A 37 12.08 -4.36 -13.04
C GLN A 37 11.32 -3.30 -12.25
N ASP A 38 11.95 -2.15 -11.95
CA ASP A 38 11.33 -1.04 -11.22
C ASP A 38 10.13 -0.48 -11.97
N PHE A 39 9.10 -0.14 -11.20
CA PHE A 39 7.88 0.44 -11.70
C PHE A 39 7.32 1.42 -10.68
N ARG A 40 6.40 2.25 -11.13
CA ARG A 40 5.66 3.17 -10.27
C ARG A 40 4.18 2.87 -10.35
N VAL A 41 3.56 2.77 -9.18
CA VAL A 41 2.11 2.67 -9.05
C VAL A 41 1.47 4.05 -9.22
N ARG A 42 0.39 4.12 -10.01
CA ARG A 42 -0.42 5.31 -10.18
C ARG A 42 -1.89 4.98 -10.09
N THR A 43 -2.64 5.81 -9.39
CA THR A 43 -4.09 5.73 -9.33
C THR A 43 -4.65 6.84 -10.19
N VAL A 44 -5.40 6.48 -11.23
CA VAL A 44 -6.09 7.39 -12.15
C VAL A 44 -7.57 7.39 -11.78
N TRP A 45 -8.08 8.50 -11.26
CA TRP A 45 -9.49 8.60 -10.87
C TRP A 45 -10.32 9.40 -11.88
N GLN A 46 -9.67 10.01 -12.88
CA GLN A 46 -10.35 10.81 -13.90
C GLN A 46 -9.55 10.83 -15.20
N LEU A 47 -10.21 10.53 -16.32
CA LEU A 47 -9.61 10.58 -17.66
C LEU A 47 -9.94 11.88 -18.41
N ARG A 48 -11.10 12.50 -18.16
CA ARG A 48 -11.60 13.70 -18.85
C ARG A 48 -12.19 14.72 -17.85
N PRO A 49 -12.15 16.04 -18.14
CA PRO A 49 -11.55 16.67 -19.33
C PRO A 49 -10.02 16.67 -19.30
N ARG A 50 -9.42 16.61 -18.12
CA ARG A 50 -7.97 16.44 -17.92
C ARG A 50 -7.72 15.17 -17.11
N LYS A 51 -6.76 14.37 -17.55
CA LYS A 51 -6.32 13.16 -16.83
C LYS A 51 -5.80 13.55 -15.44
N ARG A 52 -6.46 13.08 -14.37
CA ARG A 52 -6.02 13.24 -12.99
C ARG A 52 -5.58 11.91 -12.42
N PHE A 53 -4.40 11.92 -11.81
CA PHE A 53 -3.80 10.75 -11.20
C PHE A 53 -2.83 11.17 -10.10
N PHE A 54 -2.56 10.24 -9.19
CA PHE A 54 -1.59 10.40 -8.12
C PHE A 54 -0.78 9.12 -7.95
N THR A 55 0.33 9.20 -7.22
CA THR A 55 1.11 8.03 -6.82
C THR A 55 0.76 7.71 -5.38
N PRO A 56 0.00 6.62 -5.13
CA PRO A 56 -0.25 6.20 -3.77
C PRO A 56 1.06 5.77 -3.10
N LYS A 57 1.08 5.89 -1.77
CA LYS A 57 2.19 5.55 -0.89
C LYS A 57 1.62 4.81 0.30
N HIS A 58 2.41 3.96 0.95
CA HIS A 58 2.00 3.26 2.18
C HIS A 58 1.41 4.19 3.23
N ALA A 59 1.96 5.41 3.37
CA ALA A 59 1.46 6.42 4.31
C ALA A 59 -0.02 6.77 4.10
N HIS A 60 -0.50 6.83 2.85
CA HIS A 60 -1.92 7.11 2.58
C HIS A 60 -2.81 6.00 3.12
N PHE A 61 -2.38 4.74 2.98
CA PHE A 61 -3.13 3.57 3.44
C PHE A 61 -3.02 3.39 4.96
N ALA A 62 -1.87 3.70 5.55
CA ALA A 62 -1.68 3.66 7.00
C ALA A 62 -2.57 4.72 7.71
N ILE A 63 -2.67 5.93 7.16
CA ILE A 63 -3.60 6.97 7.68
C ILE A 63 -5.05 6.53 7.52
N ASP A 64 -5.43 6.03 6.34
CA ASP A 64 -6.79 5.53 6.09
C ASP A 64 -7.16 4.37 7.03
N PHE A 65 -6.23 3.43 7.23
CA PHE A 65 -6.38 2.31 8.15
C PHE A 65 -6.57 2.75 9.60
N TYR A 66 -5.84 3.76 10.06
CA TYR A 66 -6.06 4.34 11.38
C TYR A 66 -7.45 4.97 11.51
N GLY A 67 -7.91 5.70 10.50
CA GLY A 67 -9.28 6.23 10.48
C GLY A 67 -10.33 5.12 10.58
N LYS A 68 -10.10 3.99 9.90
CA LYS A 68 -10.94 2.79 10.01
C LYS A 68 -10.94 2.21 11.43
N LEU A 69 -9.77 2.09 12.08
CA LEU A 69 -9.67 1.63 13.47
C LEU A 69 -10.43 2.54 14.45
N CYS A 70 -10.38 3.86 14.23
CA CYS A 70 -11.15 4.82 15.04
C CYS A 70 -12.65 4.69 14.84
N ALA A 71 -13.11 4.30 13.64
CA ALA A 71 -14.53 4.14 13.33
C ALA A 71 -15.08 2.80 13.85
N ASP A 72 -14.40 1.70 13.56
CA ASP A 72 -14.78 0.35 13.98
C ASP A 72 -13.53 -0.53 14.06
N LYS A 73 -13.08 -0.82 15.27
CA LYS A 73 -11.86 -1.58 15.53
C LYS A 73 -11.95 -3.01 15.01
N GLU A 74 -13.10 -3.67 15.18
CA GLU A 74 -13.27 -5.08 14.81
C GLU A 74 -13.21 -5.25 13.29
N LYS A 75 -13.97 -4.42 12.56
CA LYS A 75 -13.94 -4.44 11.09
C LYS A 75 -12.59 -3.99 10.54
N ALA A 76 -11.96 -2.99 11.15
CA ALA A 76 -10.64 -2.56 10.74
C ALA A 76 -9.59 -3.66 10.92
N SER A 77 -9.65 -4.46 11.99
CA SER A 77 -8.77 -5.63 12.15
C SER A 77 -8.89 -6.62 10.97
N LYS A 78 -10.08 -6.78 10.38
CA LYS A 78 -10.27 -7.59 9.17
C LYS A 78 -9.59 -7.00 7.94
N VAL A 79 -9.53 -5.67 7.82
CA VAL A 79 -8.72 -5.00 6.78
C VAL A 79 -7.23 -5.29 6.98
N PHE A 80 -6.75 -5.28 8.22
CA PHE A 80 -5.37 -5.66 8.52
C PHE A 80 -5.06 -7.10 8.11
N ASP A 81 -5.92 -8.05 8.49
CA ASP A 81 -5.77 -9.47 8.10
C ASP A 81 -5.70 -9.61 6.57
N ALA A 82 -6.58 -8.93 5.84
CA ALA A 82 -6.58 -8.91 4.39
C ALA A 82 -5.27 -8.34 3.80
N ILE A 83 -4.70 -7.28 4.39
CA ILE A 83 -3.40 -6.72 3.99
C ILE A 83 -2.27 -7.74 4.23
N ILE A 84 -2.29 -8.45 5.36
CA ILE A 84 -1.29 -9.48 5.67
C ILE A 84 -1.39 -10.66 4.69
N GLU A 85 -2.60 -11.08 4.30
CA GLU A 85 -2.78 -12.13 3.28
C GLU A 85 -2.23 -11.72 1.91
N VAL A 86 -2.45 -10.46 1.49
CA VAL A 86 -1.82 -9.90 0.27
C VAL A 86 -0.30 -9.89 0.40
N TRP A 87 0.22 -9.53 1.58
CA TRP A 87 1.65 -9.53 1.80
C TRP A 87 2.26 -10.95 1.68
N HIS A 88 1.52 -11.97 2.08
CA HIS A 88 1.85 -13.40 1.90
C HIS A 88 1.59 -13.93 0.48
N ASN A 89 1.31 -13.06 -0.50
CA ASN A 89 1.05 -13.36 -1.91
C ASN A 89 -0.25 -14.13 -2.18
N SER A 90 -1.22 -14.08 -1.27
CA SER A 90 -2.55 -14.63 -1.55
C SER A 90 -3.25 -13.82 -2.66
N PRO A 91 -4.08 -14.45 -3.52
CA PRO A 91 -4.74 -13.75 -4.62
C PRO A 91 -5.73 -12.70 -4.12
N VAL A 92 -5.58 -11.45 -4.59
CA VAL A 92 -6.40 -10.30 -4.13
C VAL A 92 -7.89 -10.55 -4.35
N ASP A 93 -8.29 -11.14 -5.48
CA ASP A 93 -9.69 -11.45 -5.77
C ASP A 93 -10.33 -12.39 -4.75
N GLU A 94 -9.58 -13.37 -4.24
CA GLU A 94 -10.05 -14.31 -3.22
C GLU A 94 -10.19 -13.61 -1.86
N ILE A 95 -9.22 -12.77 -1.50
CA ILE A 95 -9.23 -11.98 -0.27
C ILE A 95 -10.40 -11.00 -0.28
N ILE A 96 -10.67 -10.31 -1.40
CA ILE A 96 -11.82 -9.42 -1.53
C ILE A 96 -13.11 -10.20 -1.30
N LYS A 97 -13.29 -11.37 -1.95
CA LYS A 97 -14.50 -12.20 -1.75
C LYS A 97 -14.69 -12.61 -0.30
N LYS A 98 -13.60 -12.94 0.40
CA LYS A 98 -13.60 -13.34 1.81
C LYS A 98 -14.01 -12.18 2.72
N TYR A 99 -13.33 -11.03 2.61
CA TYR A 99 -13.44 -9.95 3.59
C TYR A 99 -14.43 -8.84 3.25
N LYS A 100 -14.90 -8.72 2.00
CA LYS A 100 -15.72 -7.57 1.55
C LYS A 100 -16.94 -7.31 2.44
N LYS A 101 -17.64 -8.36 2.88
CA LYS A 101 -18.80 -8.21 3.77
C LYS A 101 -18.40 -7.85 5.21
N GLU A 102 -17.30 -8.40 5.69
CA GLU A 102 -16.81 -8.14 7.05
C GLU A 102 -16.39 -6.69 7.26
N VAL A 103 -15.92 -6.02 6.20
CA VAL A 103 -15.40 -4.64 6.27
C VAL A 103 -16.40 -3.60 5.74
N GLU A 104 -17.63 -4.01 5.43
CA GLU A 104 -18.65 -3.13 4.85
C GLU A 104 -19.02 -1.98 5.81
N GLY A 105 -19.16 -0.78 5.26
CA GLY A 105 -19.51 0.44 5.99
C GLY A 105 -18.32 1.16 6.64
N LEU A 106 -17.10 0.64 6.52
CA LEU A 106 -15.89 1.38 6.95
C LEU A 106 -15.68 2.64 6.10
N PRO A 107 -15.24 3.76 6.70
CA PRO A 107 -14.99 5.00 5.97
C PRO A 107 -13.70 4.93 5.15
N GLY A 108 -13.55 5.83 4.16
CA GLY A 108 -12.31 6.03 3.42
C GLY A 108 -12.21 5.15 2.17
N TYR A 109 -11.03 4.61 1.89
CA TYR A 109 -10.81 3.79 0.70
C TYR A 109 -11.51 2.43 0.79
N ASP A 110 -12.04 1.95 -0.35
CA ASP A 110 -12.59 0.61 -0.49
C ASP A 110 -11.50 -0.46 -0.35
N LEU A 111 -11.86 -1.62 0.20
CA LEU A 111 -10.95 -2.75 0.38
C LEU A 111 -10.24 -3.14 -0.92
N GLU A 112 -10.98 -3.22 -2.04
CA GLU A 112 -10.44 -3.55 -3.35
C GLU A 112 -9.26 -2.64 -3.74
N TYR A 113 -9.44 -1.33 -3.58
CA TYR A 113 -8.40 -0.36 -3.90
C TYR A 113 -7.20 -0.51 -2.97
N ILE A 114 -7.42 -0.65 -1.65
CA ILE A 114 -6.37 -0.85 -0.66
C ILE A 114 -5.51 -2.06 -1.04
N LEU A 115 -6.13 -3.22 -1.31
CA LEU A 115 -5.43 -4.48 -1.54
C LEU A 115 -4.64 -4.48 -2.85
N TYR A 116 -5.24 -4.04 -3.97
CA TYR A 116 -4.51 -3.99 -5.25
C TYR A 116 -3.37 -2.96 -5.22
N ALA A 117 -3.61 -1.79 -4.63
CA ALA A 117 -2.56 -0.78 -4.52
C ALA A 117 -1.42 -1.25 -3.63
N LEU A 118 -1.71 -1.78 -2.43
CA LEU A 118 -0.67 -2.29 -1.54
C LEU A 118 0.07 -3.48 -2.15
N LYS A 119 -0.61 -4.41 -2.84
CA LYS A 119 0.07 -5.52 -3.55
C LYS A 119 1.23 -5.00 -4.40
N TRP A 120 0.96 -4.02 -5.25
CA TRP A 120 1.96 -3.46 -6.16
C TRP A 120 2.99 -2.58 -5.47
N ILE A 121 2.62 -1.80 -4.44
CA ILE A 121 3.61 -0.98 -3.74
C ILE A 121 4.56 -1.88 -2.93
N LEU A 122 4.05 -2.91 -2.25
CA LEU A 122 4.89 -3.87 -1.52
C LEU A 122 5.83 -4.63 -2.48
N GLU A 123 5.32 -5.08 -3.63
CA GLU A 123 6.15 -5.66 -4.70
C GLU A 123 7.26 -4.69 -5.16
N GLN A 124 6.94 -3.40 -5.33
CA GLN A 124 7.91 -2.38 -5.69
C GLN A 124 9.01 -2.21 -4.61
N GLU A 125 8.64 -2.22 -3.33
CA GLU A 125 9.60 -2.12 -2.23
C GLU A 125 10.55 -3.32 -2.20
N ASP A 126 10.04 -4.52 -2.44
CA ASP A 126 10.85 -5.74 -2.47
C ASP A 126 11.82 -5.75 -3.67
N ILE A 127 11.36 -5.36 -4.86
CA ILE A 127 12.22 -5.24 -6.06
C ILE A 127 13.35 -4.24 -5.84
N ASN A 128 13.08 -3.15 -5.13
CA ASN A 128 14.06 -2.09 -4.89
C ASN A 128 14.92 -2.33 -3.63
N PHE A 129 14.68 -3.40 -2.89
CA PHE A 129 15.36 -3.65 -1.63
C PHE A 129 16.78 -4.16 -1.83
N LYS A 130 17.76 -3.38 -1.36
CA LYS A 130 19.18 -3.73 -1.42
C LYS A 130 19.75 -4.25 -0.09
N GLY A 131 18.89 -4.39 0.92
CA GLY A 131 19.29 -4.67 2.30
C GLY A 131 19.02 -3.50 3.25
N ARG A 132 19.11 -3.78 4.55
CA ARG A 132 19.00 -2.81 5.64
C ARG A 132 19.96 -3.20 6.77
N PRO A 133 20.35 -2.27 7.67
CA PRO A 133 21.14 -2.60 8.85
C PRO A 133 20.46 -3.67 9.73
N GLU A 134 21.24 -4.56 10.34
CA GLU A 134 20.73 -5.65 11.17
C GLU A 134 19.93 -5.14 12.38
N SER A 135 20.37 -4.04 13.00
CA SER A 135 19.64 -3.38 14.08
C SER A 135 18.22 -2.96 13.65
N LYS A 136 18.08 -2.44 12.43
CA LYS A 136 16.77 -2.07 11.89
C LYS A 136 15.94 -3.30 11.56
N GLN A 137 16.55 -4.39 11.10
CA GLN A 137 15.83 -5.65 10.87
C GLN A 137 15.26 -6.20 12.18
N LYS A 138 16.08 -6.29 13.24
CA LYS A 138 15.64 -6.76 14.57
C LYS A 138 14.46 -5.94 15.11
N GLN A 139 14.51 -4.62 14.95
CA GLN A 139 13.40 -3.74 15.34
C GLN A 139 12.09 -4.10 14.63
N LEU A 140 12.15 -4.41 13.33
CA LEU A 140 10.96 -4.76 12.55
C LEU A 140 10.43 -6.13 12.94
N ASP A 141 11.33 -7.11 13.09
CA ASP A 141 10.98 -8.46 13.55
C ASP A 141 10.26 -8.41 14.92
N GLU A 142 10.70 -7.54 15.84
CA GLU A 142 10.06 -7.33 17.14
C GLU A 142 8.65 -6.72 17.02
N ILE A 143 8.46 -5.73 16.15
CA ILE A 143 7.14 -5.11 15.92
C ILE A 143 6.16 -6.15 15.37
N LEU A 144 6.58 -6.93 14.36
CA LEU A 144 5.74 -7.95 13.75
C LEU A 144 5.40 -9.07 14.73
N ARG A 145 6.36 -9.49 15.57
CA ARG A 145 6.15 -10.53 16.59
C ARG A 145 5.08 -10.16 17.60
N LYS A 146 4.94 -8.88 17.97
CA LYS A 146 3.90 -8.41 18.92
C LYS A 146 2.49 -8.68 18.43
N VAL A 147 2.29 -8.75 17.12
CA VAL A 147 0.99 -9.00 16.48
C VAL A 147 0.92 -10.39 15.82
N GLY A 148 1.90 -11.27 16.10
CA GLY A 148 1.93 -12.63 15.57
C GLY A 148 2.16 -12.73 14.05
N VAL A 149 2.66 -11.66 13.41
CA VAL A 149 2.92 -11.64 11.97
C VAL A 149 4.33 -12.16 11.69
N ILE A 150 4.47 -12.98 10.65
CA ILE A 150 5.75 -13.54 10.19
C ILE A 150 6.08 -12.97 8.82
N THR A 151 7.34 -12.61 8.60
CA THR A 151 7.81 -12.09 7.32
C THR A 151 7.89 -13.20 6.27
N PRO A 152 7.15 -13.13 5.14
CA PRO A 152 7.22 -14.12 4.09
C PRO A 152 8.58 -14.09 3.38
N ARG A 153 8.98 -15.24 2.83
CA ARG A 153 10.24 -15.34 2.07
C ARG A 153 10.21 -14.37 0.89
N GLY A 154 11.30 -13.60 0.73
CA GLY A 154 11.44 -12.62 -0.35
C GLY A 154 10.69 -11.30 -0.13
N ARG A 155 10.12 -11.05 1.06
CA ARG A 155 9.29 -9.88 1.36
C ARG A 155 9.92 -8.93 2.40
N ARG A 156 11.25 -8.98 2.53
CA ARG A 156 12.02 -8.16 3.48
C ARG A 156 12.08 -6.67 3.11
N GLY A 157 11.83 -6.30 1.86
CA GLY A 157 11.80 -4.89 1.45
C GLY A 157 10.55 -4.20 1.98
N SER A 158 9.41 -4.82 1.72
CA SER A 158 8.08 -4.37 2.09
C SER A 158 7.75 -4.50 3.57
N GLU A 159 8.54 -5.23 4.34
CA GLU A 159 8.41 -5.38 5.79
C GLU A 159 8.34 -4.05 6.55
N LEU A 160 9.06 -3.01 6.10
CA LEU A 160 8.96 -1.68 6.71
C LEU A 160 7.56 -1.07 6.55
N ALA A 161 6.92 -1.30 5.41
CA ALA A 161 5.57 -0.83 5.20
C ALA A 161 4.57 -1.58 6.07
N ILE A 162 4.76 -2.89 6.22
CA ILE A 162 3.91 -3.74 7.07
C ILE A 162 4.06 -3.40 8.55
N SER A 163 5.28 -3.12 9.01
CA SER A 163 5.50 -2.74 10.42
C SER A 163 4.73 -1.48 10.81
N LEU A 164 4.46 -0.56 9.88
CA LEU A 164 3.60 0.62 10.13
C LEU A 164 2.18 0.21 10.50
N PHE A 165 1.61 -0.74 9.76
CA PHE A 165 0.27 -1.25 10.04
C PHE A 165 0.27 -2.00 11.38
N CYS A 166 1.30 -2.80 11.66
CA CYS A 166 1.45 -3.48 12.96
C CYS A 166 1.52 -2.48 14.14
N ASP A 167 2.33 -1.43 14.03
CA ASP A 167 2.41 -0.38 15.06
C ASP A 167 1.05 0.29 15.27
N ILE A 168 0.33 0.59 14.20
CA ILE A 168 -1.00 1.22 14.25
C ILE A 168 -2.03 0.27 14.90
N VAL A 169 -2.01 -1.02 14.57
CA VAL A 169 -2.84 -2.05 15.23
C VAL A 169 -2.56 -2.11 16.74
N CYS A 170 -1.29 -1.97 17.14
CA CYS A 170 -0.88 -1.88 18.54
C CYS A 170 -1.27 -0.56 19.23
N GLY A 171 -1.93 0.37 18.54
CA GLY A 171 -2.43 1.63 19.09
C GLY A 171 -1.52 2.83 18.87
N ALA A 172 -0.46 2.73 18.05
CA ALA A 172 0.36 3.89 17.71
C ALA A 172 -0.39 4.85 16.78
N HIS A 173 -0.28 6.15 17.02
CA HIS A 173 -0.79 7.15 16.08
C HIS A 173 0.06 7.12 14.78
N PRO A 174 -0.52 7.31 13.57
CA PRO A 174 0.21 7.20 12.31
C PRO A 174 1.44 8.10 12.21
N VAL A 175 1.36 9.32 12.75
CA VAL A 175 2.50 10.25 12.79
C VAL A 175 3.67 9.65 13.58
N GLU A 176 3.40 9.04 14.74
CA GLU A 176 4.43 8.37 15.53
C GLU A 176 5.00 7.16 14.81
N ALA A 177 4.15 6.36 14.15
CA ALA A 177 4.57 5.22 13.35
C ALA A 177 5.48 5.66 12.18
N PHE A 178 5.14 6.75 11.49
CA PHE A 178 5.96 7.29 10.40
C PHE A 178 7.31 7.81 10.88
N ILE A 179 7.34 8.53 12.02
CA ILE A 179 8.59 8.99 12.64
C ILE A 179 9.48 7.79 13.00
N ARG A 180 8.92 6.74 13.63
CA ARG A 180 9.67 5.51 13.98
C ARG A 180 10.18 4.74 12.76
N ALA A 181 9.42 4.76 11.66
CA ALA A 181 9.83 4.16 10.40
C ALA A 181 10.85 5.01 9.61
N ASN A 182 11.22 6.20 10.11
CA ASN A 182 12.07 7.17 9.43
C ASN A 182 11.50 7.57 8.04
N LEU A 183 10.17 7.62 7.93
CA LEU A 183 9.47 8.05 6.72
C LEU A 183 9.24 9.55 6.77
N ASP A 184 10.15 10.30 6.15
CA ASP A 184 10.11 11.75 5.85
C ASP A 184 8.86 12.52 6.32
N VAL A 185 8.82 12.83 7.63
CA VAL A 185 7.98 13.90 8.20
C VAL A 185 8.89 15.00 8.70
N VAL A 186 9.83 15.48 7.86
CA VAL A 186 10.51 16.73 8.17
C VAL A 186 9.51 17.84 7.85
N PRO A 187 9.07 18.65 8.83
CA PRO A 187 8.27 19.82 8.54
C PRO A 187 9.06 20.68 7.55
N LYS A 188 8.47 21.00 6.39
CA LYS A 188 9.05 22.03 5.52
C LYS A 188 9.12 23.30 6.35
N LYS A 189 10.33 23.71 6.77
CA LYS A 189 10.55 25.09 7.22
C LYS A 189 10.07 25.96 6.07
N ARG A 190 9.04 26.78 6.32
CA ARG A 190 8.72 27.90 5.42
C ARG A 190 9.98 28.78 5.42
N LEU A 191 10.67 28.83 4.28
CA LEU A 191 11.57 29.92 3.96
C LEU A 191 10.73 31.18 3.77
#